data_AF-V7D3U9-F1
#
_entry.id   AF-V7D3U9-F1
#
_cell.length_a   1.000
_cell.length_b   1.000
_cell.length_c   1.000
_cell.angle_alpha   90.00
_cell.angle_beta   90.00
_cell.angle_gamma   90.00
#
_symmetry.space_group_name_H-M   'P 1'
#
loop_
_entity.id
_entity.type
_entity.pdbx_description
1 polymer ?
#
loop_
_entity_poly.entity_id
_entity_poly.type
_entity_poly.pdbx_seq_one_letter_code
_entity_poly.pdbx_strand_id
1 'polypeptide(L)'
;MDGMSAKKTVFIIGATNRPDIIDPALLRPGRLDQLIYIPLPDEDSRHQIFKACLRKSPVSKDVDLRALAKYTQGFSGADITEICQRSCKYAIRENIEKDIERERRKRDNPEAMEEDIEEEEVAEIKAAHFEESMKYARRSVSDADIRKYQAFAQTLQQSRGFGSEFRFSDTSTGGAGAGAGAASDPFASAGGADEDDLYS
;
A
#
# COMPACT_ATOMS: atom_id res chain seq x y z
N MET A 1 23.56 10.19 -7.30
CA MET A 1 23.32 8.88 -7.96
C MET A 1 24.20 8.65 -9.17
N ASP A 2 24.78 9.70 -9.77
CA ASP A 2 25.66 9.64 -10.96
C ASP A 2 27.08 9.09 -10.68
N GLY A 3 27.19 7.95 -10.00
CA GLY A 3 28.48 7.35 -9.63
C GLY A 3 28.46 5.84 -9.42
N MET A 4 27.40 5.13 -9.82
CA MET A 4 27.35 3.67 -9.72
C MET A 4 28.09 3.04 -10.91
N SER A 5 29.42 3.01 -10.83
CA SER A 5 30.24 2.27 -11.79
C SER A 5 30.08 0.75 -11.60
N ALA A 6 29.68 0.11 -12.70
CA ALA A 6 29.82 -1.31 -13.05
C ALA A 6 29.17 -2.41 -12.17
N LYS A 7 28.13 -3.04 -12.74
CA LYS A 7 27.70 -4.46 -12.59
C LYS A 7 27.02 -4.91 -11.29
N LYS A 8 26.17 -4.07 -10.67
CA LYS A 8 25.11 -4.58 -9.78
C LYS A 8 23.77 -3.99 -10.17
N THR A 9 22.77 -4.83 -10.36
CA THR A 9 21.36 -4.42 -10.51
C THR A 9 20.86 -3.95 -9.15
N VAL A 10 20.98 -2.65 -8.88
CA VAL A 10 20.50 -2.03 -7.65
C VAL A 10 19.16 -1.36 -7.94
N PHE A 11 18.14 -1.67 -7.15
CA PHE A 11 16.84 -1.00 -7.19
C PHE A 11 16.72 -0.06 -5.98
N ILE A 12 16.32 1.19 -6.22
CA ILE A 12 16.26 2.22 -5.18
C ILE A 12 14.81 2.64 -4.98
N ILE A 13 14.33 2.53 -3.75
CA ILE A 13 12.98 2.94 -3.34
C ILE A 13 13.11 4.02 -2.28
N GLY A 14 12.47 5.17 -2.51
CA GLY A 14 12.31 6.23 -1.52
C GLY A 14 10.86 6.33 -1.05
N ALA A 15 10.65 6.68 0.21
CA ALA A 15 9.33 6.96 0.78
C ALA A 15 9.35 8.32 1.48
N THR A 16 8.29 9.13 1.30
CA THR A 16 8.15 10.43 1.95
C THR A 16 6.69 10.74 2.25
N ASN A 17 6.44 11.32 3.43
CA ASN A 17 5.14 11.85 3.83
C ASN A 17 4.96 13.32 3.42
N ARG A 18 5.98 13.95 2.83
CA ARG A 18 5.94 15.35 2.38
C ARG A 18 6.35 15.42 0.91
N PRO A 19 5.42 15.17 -0.02
CA PRO A 19 5.73 15.18 -1.44
C PRO A 19 5.90 16.60 -2.01
N ASP A 20 5.45 17.61 -1.28
CA ASP A 20 5.54 19.04 -1.61
C ASP A 20 6.96 19.60 -1.52
N ILE A 21 7.86 18.96 -0.78
CA ILE A 21 9.24 19.42 -0.58
C ILE A 21 10.28 18.58 -1.33
N ILE A 22 9.85 17.66 -2.20
CA ILE A 22 10.76 16.82 -2.98
C ILE A 22 11.47 17.69 -4.03
N ASP A 23 12.79 17.62 -4.09
CA ASP A 23 13.57 18.27 -5.14
C ASP A 23 13.24 17.66 -6.52
N PRO A 24 12.71 18.46 -7.49
CA PRO A 24 12.42 17.99 -8.84
C PRO A 24 13.64 17.39 -9.56
N ALA A 25 14.87 17.73 -9.16
CA ALA A 25 16.08 17.13 -9.72
C ALA A 25 16.21 15.63 -9.44
N LEU A 26 15.56 15.12 -8.38
CA LEU A 26 15.54 13.69 -8.06
C LEU A 26 14.57 12.90 -8.95
N LEU A 27 13.56 13.56 -9.51
CA LEU A 27 12.51 12.96 -10.34
C LEU A 27 12.86 12.91 -11.83
N ARG A 28 14.06 13.34 -12.21
CA ARG A 28 14.52 13.28 -13.61
C ARG A 28 14.82 11.83 -14.02
N PRO A 29 14.61 11.48 -15.31
CA PRO A 29 14.96 10.17 -15.84
C PRO A 29 16.39 9.75 -15.47
N GLY A 30 16.56 8.49 -15.06
CA GLY A 30 17.84 7.95 -14.56
C GLY A 30 18.08 8.09 -13.05
N ARG A 31 17.13 8.67 -12.29
CA ARG A 31 17.16 8.76 -10.81
C ARG A 31 15.92 8.09 -10.20
N LEU A 32 15.04 8.84 -9.52
CA LEU A 32 13.76 8.36 -9.01
C LEU A 32 12.67 8.61 -10.06
N ASP A 33 12.71 7.81 -11.11
CA ASP A 33 11.88 8.00 -12.32
C ASP A 33 10.38 7.72 -12.07
N GLN A 34 10.06 6.88 -11.08
CA GLN A 34 8.69 6.49 -10.76
C GLN A 34 8.25 7.03 -9.40
N LEU A 35 7.33 8.00 -9.41
CA LEU A 35 6.57 8.36 -8.22
C LEU A 35 5.27 7.54 -8.15
N ILE A 36 5.07 6.85 -7.04
CA ILE A 36 3.88 6.00 -6.78
C ILE A 36 3.17 6.57 -5.55
N TYR A 37 1.90 6.92 -5.72
CA TYR A 37 1.06 7.35 -4.61
C TYR A 37 0.46 6.13 -3.90
N ILE A 38 0.63 6.06 -2.58
CA ILE A 38 0.05 5.01 -1.72
C ILE A 38 -1.09 5.66 -0.92
N PRO A 39 -2.37 5.39 -1.26
CA PRO A 39 -3.50 5.96 -0.54
C PRO A 39 -3.74 5.27 0.81
N LEU A 40 -4.63 5.85 1.62
CA LEU A 40 -5.21 5.14 2.76
C LEU A 40 -6.07 3.95 2.29
N PRO A 41 -6.15 2.88 3.09
CA PRO A 41 -6.87 1.67 2.70
C PRO A 41 -8.39 1.92 2.59
N ASP A 42 -8.99 1.40 1.52
CA ASP A 42 -10.43 1.30 1.35
C ASP A 42 -11.04 0.21 2.24
N GLU A 43 -12.35 0.03 2.23
CA GLU A 43 -13.02 -0.96 3.10
C GLU A 43 -12.50 -2.38 2.88
N ASP A 44 -12.32 -2.80 1.62
CA ASP A 44 -11.82 -4.15 1.33
C ASP A 44 -10.34 -4.29 1.73
N SER A 45 -9.49 -3.30 1.44
CA SER A 45 -8.10 -3.30 1.90
C SER A 45 -8.02 -3.34 3.42
N ARG A 46 -8.89 -2.62 4.15
CA ARG A 46 -8.94 -2.70 5.62
C ARG A 46 -9.29 -4.11 6.08
N HIS A 47 -10.27 -4.76 5.45
CA HIS A 47 -10.60 -6.16 5.74
C HIS A 47 -9.40 -7.08 5.49
N GLN A 48 -8.68 -6.90 4.38
CA GLN A 48 -7.46 -7.67 4.10
C GLN A 48 -6.34 -7.39 5.10
N ILE A 49 -6.18 -6.15 5.56
CA ILE A 49 -5.21 -5.79 6.60
C ILE A 49 -5.55 -6.51 7.90
N PHE A 50 -6.81 -6.47 8.36
CA PHE A 50 -7.26 -7.24 9.53
C PHE A 50 -6.93 -8.72 9.39
N LYS A 51 -7.27 -9.32 8.24
CA LYS A 51 -6.98 -10.73 7.94
C LYS A 51 -5.47 -11.02 7.93
N ALA A 52 -4.65 -10.13 7.39
CA ALA A 52 -3.20 -10.28 7.32
C ALA A 52 -2.54 -10.16 8.71
N CYS A 53 -2.97 -9.18 9.51
CA CYS A 53 -2.51 -8.98 10.89
C CYS A 53 -2.84 -10.19 11.77
N LEU A 54 -4.03 -10.77 11.61
CA LEU A 54 -4.54 -11.87 12.43
C LEU A 54 -4.25 -13.26 11.84
N ARG A 55 -3.55 -13.36 10.70
CA ARG A 55 -3.34 -14.62 9.97
C ARG A 55 -2.71 -15.74 10.80
N LYS A 56 -1.90 -15.39 11.81
CA LYS A 56 -1.21 -16.34 12.69
C LYS A 56 -1.75 -16.31 14.13
N SER A 57 -2.86 -15.62 14.36
CA SER A 57 -3.46 -15.44 15.68
C SER A 57 -4.72 -16.30 15.81
N PRO A 58 -4.95 -16.93 16.96
CA PRO A 58 -6.21 -17.62 17.24
C PRO A 58 -7.30 -16.56 17.43
N VAL A 59 -8.25 -16.49 16.49
CA VAL A 59 -9.38 -15.54 16.53
C VAL A 59 -10.67 -16.32 16.59
N SER A 60 -11.54 -15.94 17.53
CA SER A 60 -12.83 -16.59 17.71
C SER A 60 -13.75 -16.37 16.51
N LYS A 61 -14.60 -17.36 16.23
CA LYS A 61 -15.59 -17.33 15.13
C LYS A 61 -16.61 -16.20 15.28
N ASP A 62 -16.77 -15.69 16.50
CA ASP A 62 -17.70 -14.61 16.82
C ASP A 62 -17.20 -13.22 16.35
N VAL A 63 -15.94 -13.13 15.90
CA VAL A 63 -15.34 -11.86 15.45
C VAL A 63 -15.64 -11.59 13.97
N ASP A 64 -16.50 -10.61 13.70
CA ASP A 64 -16.74 -10.13 12.34
C ASP A 64 -15.71 -9.06 11.91
N LEU A 65 -14.66 -9.50 11.21
CA LEU A 65 -13.63 -8.63 10.64
C LEU A 65 -14.17 -7.67 9.56
N ARG A 66 -15.29 -8.01 8.89
CA ARG A 66 -15.90 -7.13 7.89
C ARG A 66 -16.69 -6.01 8.57
N ALA A 67 -17.34 -6.28 9.70
CA ALA A 67 -17.90 -5.23 10.55
C ALA A 67 -16.80 -4.27 11.04
N LEU A 68 -15.68 -4.79 11.56
CA LEU A 68 -14.56 -3.95 11.99
C LEU A 68 -14.00 -3.06 10.87
N ALA A 69 -13.90 -3.59 9.64
CA ALA A 69 -13.47 -2.81 8.48
C ALA A 69 -14.42 -1.64 8.15
N LYS A 70 -15.73 -1.79 8.37
CA LYS A 70 -16.72 -0.71 8.17
C LYS A 70 -16.56 0.41 9.20
N TYR A 71 -16.36 0.07 10.47
CA TYR A 71 -16.24 1.06 11.56
C TYR A 71 -14.87 1.77 11.62
N THR A 72 -13.88 1.31 10.86
CA THR A 72 -12.51 1.86 10.83
C THR A 72 -12.25 2.77 9.63
N GLN A 73 -13.26 3.49 9.14
CA GLN A 73 -13.07 4.42 8.03
C GLN A 73 -12.03 5.50 8.35
N GLY A 74 -11.07 5.69 7.45
CA GLY A 74 -10.00 6.68 7.60
C GLY A 74 -8.87 6.27 8.54
N PHE A 75 -8.85 5.01 9.00
CA PHE A 75 -7.72 4.44 9.72
C PHE A 75 -6.58 4.08 8.76
N SER A 76 -5.35 4.30 9.21
CA SER A 76 -4.17 3.79 8.51
C SER A 76 -3.99 2.29 8.76
N GLY A 77 -3.15 1.63 7.95
CA GLY A 77 -2.76 0.24 8.22
C GLY A 77 -2.06 0.05 9.57
N ALA A 78 -1.36 1.09 10.05
CA ALA A 78 -0.73 1.07 11.37
C ALA A 78 -1.78 1.12 12.49
N ASP A 79 -2.80 1.97 12.36
CA ASP A 79 -3.87 2.10 13.34
C ASP A 79 -4.64 0.77 13.48
N ILE A 80 -4.92 0.09 12.36
CA ILE A 80 -5.57 -1.24 12.34
C ILE A 80 -4.69 -2.29 13.00
N THR A 81 -3.38 -2.26 12.71
CA THR A 81 -2.42 -3.18 13.32
C THR A 81 -2.38 -2.98 14.84
N GLU A 82 -2.43 -1.74 15.31
CA GLU A 82 -2.48 -1.42 16.73
C GLU A 82 -3.74 -1.98 17.40
N ILE A 83 -4.91 -1.86 16.78
CA ILE A 83 -6.16 -2.47 17.28
C ILE A 83 -5.98 -3.99 17.46
N CYS A 84 -5.40 -4.67 16.47
CA CYS A 84 -5.16 -6.11 16.53
C CYS A 84 -4.19 -6.47 17.67
N GLN A 85 -3.10 -5.71 17.82
CA GLN A 85 -2.12 -5.93 18.88
C GLN A 85 -2.70 -5.70 20.27
N ARG A 86 -3.52 -4.66 20.47
CA ARG A 86 -4.20 -4.40 21.73
C ARG A 86 -5.19 -5.51 22.07
N SER A 87 -5.96 -5.98 21.09
CA SER A 87 -6.93 -7.07 21.26
C SER A 87 -6.23 -8.36 21.70
N CYS A 88 -5.10 -8.69 21.08
CA CYS A 88 -4.27 -9.82 21.47
C CYS A 88 -3.74 -9.67 22.92
N LYS A 89 -3.29 -8.48 23.32
CA LYS A 89 -2.86 -8.22 24.71
C LYS A 89 -3.99 -8.38 25.72
N TYR A 90 -5.21 -7.98 25.38
CA TYR A 90 -6.38 -8.20 26.25
C TYR A 90 -6.70 -9.68 26.40
N ALA A 91 -6.66 -10.45 25.31
CA ALA A 91 -6.85 -11.90 25.35
C ALA A 91 -5.82 -12.59 26.26
N ILE A 92 -4.53 -12.23 26.12
CA ILE A 92 -3.45 -12.78 26.95
C ILE A 92 -3.67 -12.43 28.43
N ARG A 93 -4.05 -11.19 28.73
CA ARG A 93 -4.31 -10.76 30.12
C ARG A 93 -5.47 -11.53 30.75
N GLU A 94 -6.56 -11.71 30.02
CA GLU A 94 -7.72 -12.49 30.48
C GLU A 94 -7.33 -13.95 30.76
N ASN A 95 -6.51 -14.56 29.88
CA ASN A 95 -6.07 -15.94 30.08
C ASN A 95 -5.22 -16.10 31.34
N ILE A 96 -4.24 -15.21 31.54
CA ILE A 96 -3.39 -15.22 32.73
C ILE A 96 -4.22 -15.06 34.01
N GLU A 97 -5.23 -14.17 33.99
CA GLU A 97 -6.10 -13.96 35.15
C GLU A 97 -6.94 -15.21 35.47
N LYS A 98 -7.46 -15.88 34.44
CA LYS A 98 -8.19 -17.16 34.57
C LYS A 98 -7.30 -18.28 35.10
N ASP A 99 -6.07 -18.39 34.63
CA ASP A 99 -5.11 -19.39 35.11
C ASP A 99 -4.81 -19.19 36.61
N ILE A 100 -4.57 -17.95 37.02
CA ILE A 100 -4.35 -17.59 38.44
C ILE A 100 -5.59 -17.92 39.29
N GLU A 101 -6.80 -17.62 38.81
CA GLU A 101 -8.04 -17.92 39.52
C GLU A 101 -8.27 -19.44 39.65
N ARG A 102 -8.00 -20.20 38.58
CA ARG A 102 -8.06 -21.66 38.55
C ARG A 102 -7.10 -22.27 39.57
N GLU A 103 -5.87 -21.77 39.66
CA GLU A 103 -4.88 -22.21 40.65
C GLU A 103 -5.33 -21.91 42.09
N ARG A 104 -5.87 -20.71 42.34
CA ARG A 104 -6.41 -20.34 43.66
C ARG A 104 -7.56 -21.26 44.07
N ARG A 105 -8.51 -21.51 43.16
CA ARG A 105 -9.65 -22.41 43.40
C ARG A 105 -9.21 -23.83 43.72
N LYS A 106 -8.22 -24.36 43.00
CA LYS A 106 -7.62 -25.69 43.27
C LYS A 106 -6.97 -25.76 44.64
N ARG A 107 -6.29 -24.69 45.07
CA ARG A 107 -5.67 -24.62 46.41
C ARG A 107 -6.72 -24.59 47.54
N ASP A 108 -7.81 -23.86 47.33
CA ASP A 108 -8.81 -23.63 48.37
C ASP A 108 -9.83 -24.80 48.48
N ASN A 109 -9.97 -25.66 47.46
CA ASN A 109 -10.78 -26.88 47.50
C ASN A 109 -10.10 -28.07 46.78
N PRO A 110 -9.30 -28.89 47.49
CA PRO A 110 -8.50 -29.96 46.90
C PRO A 110 -9.30 -31.20 46.45
N GLU A 111 -10.55 -31.38 46.91
CA GLU A 111 -11.41 -32.52 46.53
C GLU A 111 -12.19 -32.31 45.22
N ALA A 112 -12.13 -31.12 44.60
CA ALA A 112 -12.79 -30.84 43.32
C ALA A 112 -12.00 -31.30 42.09
N MET A 113 -10.98 -32.14 42.28
CA MET A 113 -10.10 -32.64 41.22
C MET A 113 -10.57 -34.02 40.76
N GLU A 114 -11.32 -34.11 39.65
CA GLU A 114 -11.17 -35.28 38.77
C GLU A 114 -11.68 -35.13 37.32
N GLU A 115 -12.31 -34.04 36.87
CA GLU A 115 -12.81 -33.98 35.47
C GLU A 115 -12.11 -32.99 34.51
N ASP A 116 -11.38 -31.97 34.99
CA ASP A 116 -10.84 -30.95 34.09
C ASP A 116 -9.37 -31.20 33.71
N ILE A 117 -9.09 -32.29 32.99
CA ILE A 117 -8.00 -32.26 31.99
C ILE A 117 -8.64 -31.74 30.70
N GLU A 118 -9.17 -30.53 30.76
CA GLU A 118 -9.48 -29.80 29.53
C GLU A 118 -8.12 -29.44 28.93
N GLU A 119 -7.84 -30.03 27.76
CA GLU A 119 -6.72 -29.70 26.89
C GLU A 119 -6.46 -28.18 26.95
N GLU A 120 -5.20 -27.78 27.03
CA GLU A 120 -4.76 -26.38 27.10
C GLU A 120 -5.32 -25.60 25.90
N GLU A 121 -6.56 -25.13 26.03
CA GLU A 121 -7.32 -24.53 24.94
C GLU A 121 -6.61 -23.23 24.59
N VAL A 122 -6.15 -23.13 23.36
CA VAL A 122 -5.42 -21.95 22.90
C VAL A 122 -6.32 -20.74 23.05
N ALA A 123 -5.95 -19.81 23.93
CA ALA A 123 -6.74 -18.62 24.20
C ALA A 123 -7.04 -17.83 22.91
N GLU A 124 -8.31 -17.84 22.49
CA GLU A 124 -8.75 -17.13 21.30
C GLU A 124 -9.02 -15.65 21.58
N ILE A 125 -8.76 -14.79 20.60
CA ILE A 125 -9.15 -13.38 20.63
C ILE A 125 -10.65 -13.29 20.34
N LYS A 126 -11.41 -12.76 21.30
CA LYS A 126 -12.88 -12.64 21.26
C LYS A 126 -13.32 -11.24 20.82
N ALA A 127 -14.60 -11.10 20.47
CA ALA A 127 -15.20 -9.82 20.10
C ALA A 127 -15.04 -8.75 21.21
N ALA A 128 -15.18 -9.14 22.48
CA ALA A 128 -14.99 -8.25 23.63
C ALA A 128 -13.59 -7.59 23.68
N HIS A 129 -12.54 -8.30 23.24
CA HIS A 129 -11.18 -7.74 23.20
C HIS A 129 -11.04 -6.66 22.12
N PHE A 130 -11.74 -6.83 20.99
CA PHE A 130 -11.79 -5.84 19.93
C PHE A 130 -12.64 -4.63 20.34
N GLU A 131 -13.77 -4.83 21.03
CA GLU A 131 -14.59 -3.75 21.58
C GLU A 131 -13.79 -2.88 22.54
N GLU A 132 -13.04 -3.50 23.46
CA GLU A 132 -12.18 -2.78 24.41
C GLU A 132 -11.05 -2.03 23.68
N SER A 133 -10.44 -2.66 22.68
CA SER A 133 -9.38 -2.03 21.88
C SER A 133 -9.89 -0.82 21.09
N MET A 134 -11.12 -0.91 20.57
CA MET A 134 -11.73 0.12 19.74
C MET A 134 -12.05 1.40 20.52
N LYS A 135 -12.32 1.31 21.84
CA LYS A 135 -12.55 2.48 22.71
C LYS A 135 -11.37 3.46 22.71
N TYR A 136 -10.16 2.93 22.59
CA TYR A 136 -8.92 3.70 22.63
C TYR A 136 -8.30 3.89 21.23
N ALA A 137 -8.97 3.41 20.19
CA ALA A 137 -8.49 3.50 18.82
C ALA A 137 -8.76 4.90 18.26
N ARG A 138 -7.73 5.54 17.70
CA ARG A 138 -7.82 6.86 17.09
C ARG A 138 -7.11 6.86 15.74
N ARG A 139 -7.66 7.62 14.80
CA ARG A 139 -7.04 7.85 13.49
C ARG A 139 -5.77 8.67 13.67
N SER A 140 -4.68 8.21 13.08
CA SER A 140 -3.40 8.94 13.09
C SER A 140 -3.35 10.06 12.05
N VAL A 141 -4.15 9.98 10.99
CA VAL A 141 -4.15 10.94 9.87
C VAL A 141 -5.44 11.76 9.85
N SER A 142 -5.29 13.09 9.81
CA SER A 142 -6.41 14.03 9.79
C SER A 142 -7.09 14.10 8.42
N ASP A 143 -8.37 14.52 8.39
CA ASP A 143 -9.10 14.70 7.12
C ASP A 143 -8.49 15.79 6.23
N ALA A 144 -7.88 16.81 6.83
CA ALA A 144 -7.19 17.87 6.10
C ALA A 144 -5.98 17.34 5.34
N ASP A 145 -5.17 16.50 5.99
CA ASP A 145 -4.00 15.88 5.38
C ASP A 145 -4.41 14.92 4.25
N ILE A 146 -5.47 14.14 4.45
CA ILE A 146 -6.00 13.24 3.42
C ILE A 146 -6.38 14.01 2.15
N ARG A 147 -7.08 15.13 2.29
CA ARG A 147 -7.45 15.99 1.15
C ARG A 147 -6.21 16.57 0.47
N LYS A 148 -5.20 17.00 1.24
CA LYS A 148 -3.93 17.49 0.69
C LYS A 148 -3.23 16.42 -0.15
N TYR A 149 -3.16 15.18 0.35
CA TYR A 149 -2.54 14.07 -0.38
C TYR A 149 -3.33 13.65 -1.63
N GLN A 150 -4.66 13.63 -1.56
CA GLN A 150 -5.50 13.33 -2.72
C GLN A 150 -5.36 14.37 -3.82
N ALA A 151 -5.36 15.66 -3.47
CA ALA A 151 -5.14 16.73 -4.43
C ALA A 151 -3.76 16.63 -5.10
N PHE A 152 -2.72 16.35 -4.33
CA PHE A 152 -1.37 16.12 -4.87
C PHE A 152 -1.34 14.94 -5.85
N ALA A 153 -1.97 13.82 -5.49
CA ALA A 153 -2.02 12.62 -6.34
C ALA A 153 -2.73 12.88 -7.68
N GLN A 154 -3.81 13.66 -7.66
CA GLN A 154 -4.56 14.03 -8.87
C GLN A 154 -3.72 14.92 -9.80
N THR A 155 -3.04 15.92 -9.24
CA THR A 155 -2.12 16.79 -10.02
C THR A 155 -0.96 16.00 -10.61
N LEU A 156 -0.42 15.02 -9.88
CA LEU A 156 0.65 14.14 -10.37
C LEU A 156 0.20 13.30 -11.57
N GLN A 157 -1.04 12.79 -11.56
CA GLN A 157 -1.58 12.05 -12.70
C GLN A 157 -1.80 12.95 -13.94
N GLN A 158 -2.14 14.22 -13.73
CA GLN A 158 -2.30 15.20 -14.81
C GLN A 158 -0.96 15.64 -15.41
N SER A 159 0.06 15.88 -14.58
CA SER A 159 1.41 16.23 -15.06
C SER A 159 2.12 15.07 -15.74
N ARG A 160 1.73 13.84 -15.41
CA ARG A 160 2.12 12.61 -16.11
C ARG A 160 1.48 12.43 -17.48
N GLY A 161 0.82 13.48 -18.02
CA GLY A 161 0.29 13.59 -19.38
C GLY A 161 0.72 12.41 -20.22
N PHE A 162 -0.16 11.39 -20.24
CA PHE A 162 0.06 10.12 -20.91
C PHE A 162 0.65 10.48 -22.27
N GLY A 163 1.89 10.05 -22.51
CA GLY A 163 2.75 10.62 -23.55
C GLY A 163 1.94 10.87 -24.81
N SER A 164 2.14 12.04 -25.44
CA SER A 164 1.56 12.37 -26.75
C SER A 164 1.53 11.09 -27.55
N GLU A 165 0.34 10.67 -27.98
CA GLU A 165 0.07 9.41 -28.65
C GLU A 165 0.81 9.44 -30.00
N PHE A 166 2.13 9.29 -29.93
CA PHE A 166 3.05 9.38 -31.03
C PHE A 166 2.97 8.04 -31.71
N ARG A 167 2.01 7.96 -32.62
CA ARG A 167 1.96 6.91 -33.63
C ARG A 167 2.81 7.39 -34.79
N PHE A 168 3.86 6.64 -35.12
CA PHE A 168 4.37 6.71 -36.48
C PHE A 168 3.21 6.34 -37.41
N SER A 169 2.89 7.22 -38.36
CA SER A 169 2.04 6.86 -39.48
C SER A 169 2.64 5.60 -40.12
N ASP A 170 1.88 4.52 -40.13
CA ASP A 170 2.28 3.24 -40.70
C ASP A 170 2.38 3.42 -42.22
N THR A 171 3.57 3.72 -42.73
CA THR A 171 3.82 3.73 -44.17
C THR A 171 4.16 2.31 -44.61
N SER A 172 3.13 1.47 -44.72
CA SER A 172 3.20 0.21 -45.45
C SER A 172 2.24 0.24 -46.64
N THR A 173 2.85 0.49 -47.79
CA THR A 173 2.40 0.22 -49.17
C THR A 173 1.18 -0.70 -49.34
N GLY A 174 0.11 -0.14 -49.95
CA GLY A 174 -0.82 -0.90 -50.79
C GLY A 174 -2.27 -0.43 -50.76
N GLY A 175 -2.72 0.26 -51.82
CA GLY A 175 -4.15 0.31 -52.18
C GLY A 175 -4.72 1.68 -52.53
N ALA A 176 -5.05 1.86 -53.81
CA ALA A 176 -5.71 2.98 -54.46
C ALA A 176 -6.85 3.70 -53.69
N GLY A 177 -6.86 5.02 -53.75
CA GLY A 177 -8.03 5.86 -53.40
C GLY A 177 -7.73 7.35 -53.56
N ALA A 178 -8.33 7.99 -54.56
CA ALA A 178 -8.18 9.40 -54.88
C ALA A 178 -8.79 10.33 -53.80
N GLY A 179 -8.12 11.46 -53.52
CA GLY A 179 -8.68 12.55 -52.72
C GLY A 179 -7.67 13.68 -52.51
N ALA A 180 -7.94 14.83 -53.11
CA ALA A 180 -7.08 16.02 -53.10
C ALA A 180 -7.01 16.70 -51.71
N GLY A 181 -5.84 17.23 -51.38
CA GLY A 181 -5.62 18.10 -50.22
C GLY A 181 -4.17 18.54 -50.13
N ALA A 182 -3.87 19.75 -50.60
CA ALA A 182 -2.54 20.35 -50.53
C ALA A 182 -2.15 20.65 -49.07
N ALA A 183 -1.01 20.13 -48.64
CA ALA A 183 -0.30 20.59 -47.44
C ALA A 183 1.20 20.62 -47.75
N SER A 184 1.79 21.79 -47.60
CA SER A 184 3.20 22.10 -47.86
C SER A 184 4.12 21.47 -46.81
N ASP A 185 5.12 20.73 -47.26
CA ASP A 185 6.21 20.19 -46.45
C ASP A 185 7.15 21.32 -45.97
N PRO A 186 7.45 21.46 -44.67
CA PRO A 186 8.33 22.51 -44.17
C PRO A 186 9.83 22.18 -44.26
N PHE A 187 10.22 21.08 -44.91
CA PHE A 187 11.61 20.62 -44.95
C PHE A 187 12.20 20.45 -46.37
N ALA A 188 11.51 20.92 -47.41
CA ALA A 188 11.99 20.81 -48.79
C ALA A 188 12.75 22.07 -49.25
N SER A 189 13.97 22.27 -48.73
CA SER A 189 15.03 23.17 -49.22
C SER A 189 16.25 22.95 -48.30
N ALA A 190 17.45 22.53 -48.71
CA ALA A 190 18.15 22.66 -49.98
C ALA A 190 19.13 21.48 -50.16
N GLY A 191 19.31 21.05 -51.41
CA GLY A 191 20.41 20.17 -51.82
C GLY A 191 21.69 20.93 -52.14
N GLY A 192 22.81 20.21 -52.04
CA GLY A 192 24.16 20.56 -52.48
C GLY A 192 25.15 19.67 -51.69
N ALA A 193 25.47 18.45 -52.14
CA ALA A 193 26.45 18.11 -53.18
C ALA A 193 27.87 18.60 -52.81
N ASP A 194 28.70 17.66 -52.32
CA ASP A 194 30.17 17.51 -52.43
C ASP A 194 30.55 16.39 -51.43
N GLU A 195 30.79 15.15 -51.87
CA GLU A 195 32.12 14.61 -52.21
C GLU A 195 33.18 14.94 -51.14
N ASP A 196 33.55 13.94 -50.31
CA ASP A 196 34.90 13.38 -50.35
C ASP A 196 35.13 12.24 -49.33
N ASP A 197 35.86 11.25 -49.82
CA ASP A 197 36.44 10.10 -49.14
C ASP A 197 37.31 10.50 -47.94
N LEU A 198 37.09 9.87 -46.78
CA LEU A 198 38.21 9.55 -45.87
C LEU A 198 37.83 8.44 -44.87
N TYR A 199 38.38 7.25 -45.08
CA TYR A 199 39.00 6.35 -44.09
C TYR A 199 38.99 4.91 -44.64
N SER A 200 40.12 4.53 -45.24
CA SER A 200 40.60 3.15 -45.29
C SER A 200 40.94 2.63 -43.89
#